data_AF-A0A316I334-F1
#
_entry.id   AF-A0A316I334-F1
#
_cell.length_a   1.000
_cell.length_b   1.000
_cell.length_c   1.000
_cell.angle_alpha   90.00
_cell.angle_beta   90.00
_cell.angle_gamma   90.00
#
_symmetry.space_group_name_H-M   'P 1'
#
loop_
_entity.id
_entity.type
_entity.pdbx_description
1 polymer ?
#
loop_
_entity_poly.entity_id
_entity_poly.type
_entity_poly.pdbx_seq_one_letter_code
_entity_poly.pdbx_strand_id
1 'polypeptide(L)'
;MWLWTIAAVVQLASSALALMDGQHLLADLVAEVAQGFPAEAAATRERVAVAVLGLLLGTGPLLALLELGCVIALNRGKRWARVLLALLAGGAVVHAMIAVGGLRSAYLVGLVVASGIAVLAVIVSFQPAARVWFGGGEK
;
A
#
# COMPACT_ATOMS: atom_id res chain seq x y z
N MET A 1 -9.53 -2.77 14.49
CA MET A 1 -8.15 -2.91 15.01
C MET A 1 -7.44 -4.01 14.24
N TRP A 2 -7.82 -5.28 14.41
CA TRP A 2 -7.24 -6.42 13.69
C TRP A 2 -7.19 -6.26 12.17
N LEU A 3 -8.23 -5.72 11.54
CA LEU A 3 -8.26 -5.50 10.08
C LEU A 3 -7.12 -4.58 9.59
N TRP A 4 -6.78 -3.53 10.34
CA TRP A 4 -5.68 -2.64 9.98
C TRP A 4 -4.32 -3.32 10.14
N THR A 5 -4.16 -4.12 11.19
CA THR A 5 -2.93 -4.92 11.39
C THR A 5 -2.77 -5.97 10.30
N ILE A 6 -3.86 -6.64 9.92
CA ILE A 6 -3.86 -7.63 8.83
C ILE A 6 -3.52 -6.94 7.50
N ALA A 7 -4.14 -5.79 7.20
CA ALA A 7 -3.82 -5.01 5.99
C ALA A 7 -2.32 -4.67 5.93
N ALA A 8 -1.76 -4.13 7.01
CA ALA A 8 -0.34 -3.79 7.08
C ALA A 8 0.57 -5.02 6.93
N VAL A 9 0.24 -6.16 7.57
CA VAL A 9 1.02 -7.40 7.46
C VAL A 9 0.97 -7.96 6.03
N VAL A 10 -0.20 -8.01 5.42
CA VAL A 10 -0.36 -8.46 4.02
C VAL A 10 0.41 -7.54 3.07
N GLN A 11 0.36 -6.23 3.29
CA GLN A 11 1.10 -5.27 2.48
C GLN A 11 2.63 -5.42 2.63
N LEU A 12 3.13 -5.63 3.85
CA LEU A 12 4.54 -5.89 4.11
C LEU A 12 4.99 -7.20 3.47
N ALA A 13 4.22 -8.27 3.64
CA ALA A 13 4.53 -9.58 3.04
C ALA A 13 4.55 -9.50 1.51
N SER A 14 3.58 -8.81 0.90
CA SER A 14 3.54 -8.61 -0.55
C SER A 14 4.72 -7.78 -1.04
N SER A 15 5.09 -6.73 -0.31
CA SER A 15 6.25 -5.90 -0.64
C SER A 15 7.56 -6.67 -0.51
N ALA A 16 7.70 -7.52 0.51
CA ALA A 16 8.86 -8.38 0.69
C ALA A 16 8.98 -9.43 -0.43
N LEU A 17 7.86 -10.05 -0.82
CA LEU A 17 7.83 -10.99 -1.96
C LEU A 17 8.17 -10.29 -3.28
N ALA A 18 7.66 -9.08 -3.50
CA ALA A 18 7.98 -8.28 -4.68
C ALA A 18 9.47 -7.86 -4.71
N LEU A 19 10.09 -7.60 -3.55
CA LEU A 19 11.53 -7.35 -3.45
C LEU A 19 12.36 -8.60 -3.81
N MET A 20 11.91 -9.79 -3.41
CA MET A 20 12.59 -11.05 -3.79
C MET A 20 12.55 -11.30 -5.30
N ASP A 21 11.49 -10.85 -5.98
CA ASP A 21 11.33 -10.96 -7.43
C ASP A 21 11.76 -9.68 -8.19
N GLY A 22 12.50 -8.79 -7.52
CA GLY A 22 12.83 -7.46 -8.03
C GLY A 22 13.61 -7.46 -9.36
N GLN A 23 14.39 -8.51 -9.65
CA GLN A 23 15.11 -8.63 -10.92
C GLN A 23 14.18 -8.91 -12.10
N HIS A 24 13.16 -9.75 -11.93
CA HIS A 24 12.17 -10.01 -12.97
C HIS A 24 11.28 -8.79 -13.19
N LEU A 25 10.84 -8.14 -12.10
CA LEU A 25 10.08 -6.88 -12.16
C LEU A 25 10.86 -5.77 -12.88
N LEU A 26 12.16 -5.66 -12.64
CA LEU A 26 13.00 -4.68 -13.33
C LEU A 26 13.08 -4.97 -14.84
N ALA A 27 13.26 -6.24 -15.22
CA ALA A 27 13.33 -6.63 -16.62
C ALA A 27 12.01 -6.33 -17.37
N ASP A 28 10.86 -6.67 -16.77
CA ASP A 28 9.55 -6.36 -17.33
C ASP A 28 9.34 -4.85 -17.47
N LEU A 29 9.71 -4.09 -16.45
CA LEU A 29 9.54 -2.63 -16.46
C LEU A 29 10.47 -1.95 -17.48
N VAL A 30 11.70 -2.46 -17.67
CA VAL A 30 12.59 -2.01 -18.75
C VAL A 30 11.99 -2.30 -20.12
N ALA A 31 11.36 -3.47 -20.31
CA ALA A 31 10.70 -3.82 -21.56
C ALA A 31 9.49 -2.90 -21.84
N GLU A 32 8.69 -2.59 -20.82
CA GLU A 32 7.57 -1.65 -20.89
C GLU A 32 8.04 -0.24 -21.26
N VAL A 33 9.08 0.28 -20.59
CA VAL A 33 9.68 1.59 -20.89
C VAL A 33 10.29 1.61 -22.29
N ALA A 34 10.88 0.51 -22.75
CA ALA A 34 11.41 0.39 -24.10
C ALA A 34 10.32 0.44 -25.19
N GLN A 35 9.13 -0.09 -24.91
CA GLN A 35 7.98 0.02 -25.81
C GLN A 35 7.40 1.45 -25.84
N GLY A 36 7.31 2.11 -24.68
CA GLY A 36 6.79 3.48 -24.58
C GLY A 36 7.77 4.55 -25.09
N PHE A 37 9.07 4.32 -24.97
CA PHE A 37 10.13 5.29 -25.28
C PHE A 37 11.21 4.68 -26.20
N PRO A 38 10.87 4.23 -27.42
CA PRO A 38 11.78 3.51 -28.31
C PRO A 38 12.93 4.35 -28.87
N ALA A 39 12.88 5.68 -28.75
CA ALA A 39 13.93 6.60 -29.18
C ALA A 39 14.99 6.90 -28.10
N GLU A 40 14.71 6.59 -26.83
CA GLU A 40 15.59 6.94 -25.70
C GLU A 40 16.81 6.02 -25.60
N ALA A 41 17.91 6.48 -25.00
CA ALA A 41 19.06 5.60 -24.78
C ALA A 41 18.73 4.47 -23.80
N ALA A 42 19.27 3.27 -24.02
CA ALA A 42 19.03 2.09 -23.17
C ALA A 42 19.34 2.37 -21.68
N ALA A 43 20.45 3.06 -21.41
CA ALA A 43 20.84 3.46 -20.05
C ALA A 43 19.84 4.43 -19.39
N THR A 44 19.18 5.29 -20.16
CA THR A 44 18.13 6.19 -19.65
C THR A 44 16.89 5.40 -19.25
N ARG A 45 16.47 4.44 -20.09
CA ARG A 45 15.31 3.58 -19.82
C ARG A 45 15.51 2.73 -18.56
N GLU A 46 16.71 2.17 -18.41
CA GLU A 46 17.07 1.39 -17.22
C GLU A 46 17.04 2.24 -15.95
N ARG A 47 17.60 3.47 -15.97
CA ARG A 47 17.52 4.38 -14.82
C ARG A 47 16.09 4.76 -14.46
N VAL A 48 15.25 5.03 -15.45
CA VAL A 48 13.82 5.32 -15.23
C VAL A 48 13.13 4.10 -14.62
N ALA A 49 13.37 2.90 -15.16
CA ALA A 49 12.80 1.67 -14.62
C ALA A 49 13.23 1.41 -13.17
N VAL A 50 14.52 1.58 -12.85
CA VAL A 50 15.01 1.45 -11.47
C VAL A 50 14.37 2.49 -10.54
N ALA A 51 14.24 3.73 -10.98
CA ALA A 51 13.63 4.79 -10.18
C ALA A 51 12.14 4.52 -9.91
N VAL A 52 11.40 4.08 -10.94
CA VAL A 52 9.99 3.72 -10.82
C VAL A 52 9.83 2.49 -9.91
N LEU A 53 10.63 1.44 -10.11
CA LEU A 53 10.61 0.25 -9.27
C LEU A 53 10.95 0.57 -7.81
N GLY A 54 11.95 1.42 -7.57
CA GLY A 54 12.32 1.90 -6.24
C GLY A 54 11.20 2.70 -5.57
N LEU A 55 10.49 3.55 -6.31
CA LEU A 55 9.34 4.29 -5.81
C LEU A 55 8.19 3.34 -5.45
N LEU A 56 7.86 2.39 -6.31
CA LEU A 56 6.79 1.41 -6.10
C LEU A 56 7.09 0.50 -4.90
N LEU A 57 8.28 -0.10 -4.85
CA LEU A 57 8.67 -0.98 -3.75
C LEU A 57 8.92 -0.23 -2.45
N GLY A 58 9.36 1.04 -2.51
CA GLY A 58 9.63 1.84 -1.33
C GLY A 58 8.37 2.38 -0.66
N THR A 59 7.35 2.74 -1.44
CA THR A 59 6.12 3.34 -0.90
C THR A 59 5.20 2.35 -0.20
N GLY A 60 5.16 1.08 -0.65
CA GLY A 60 4.35 0.01 -0.02
C GLY A 60 4.65 -0.23 1.46
N PRO A 61 5.91 -0.52 1.86
CA PRO A 61 6.31 -0.67 3.26
C PRO A 61 6.12 0.61 4.08
N LEU A 62 6.36 1.78 3.48
CA LEU A 62 6.21 3.07 4.14
C LEU A 62 4.75 3.33 4.54
N LEU A 63 3.81 3.03 3.63
CA LEU A 63 2.37 3.07 3.92
C LEU A 63 2.00 2.10 5.04
N ALA A 64 2.49 0.85 5.00
CA ALA A 64 2.20 -0.13 6.03
C ALA A 64 2.71 0.29 7.42
N LEU A 65 3.90 0.89 7.50
CA LEU A 65 4.45 1.44 8.74
C LEU A 65 3.64 2.63 9.26
N LEU A 66 3.20 3.53 8.37
CA LEU A 66 2.32 4.65 8.70
C LEU A 66 0.96 4.16 9.23
N GLU A 67 0.37 3.14 8.60
CA GLU A 67 -0.87 2.51 9.06
C GLU A 67 -0.69 1.92 10.46
N LEU A 68 0.36 1.12 10.69
CA LEU A 68 0.70 0.58 12.00
C LEU A 68 0.87 1.68 13.06
N GLY A 69 1.59 2.76 12.72
CA GLY A 69 1.76 3.92 13.61
C GLY A 69 0.43 4.58 13.97
N CYS A 70 -0.47 4.74 13.00
CA CYS A 70 -1.78 5.32 13.22
C CYS A 70 -2.72 4.39 14.01
N VAL A 71 -2.63 3.08 13.81
CA VAL A 71 -3.32 2.08 14.63
C VAL A 71 -2.88 2.19 16.09
N ILE A 72 -1.57 2.28 16.35
CA ILE A 72 -1.04 2.47 17.71
C ILE A 72 -1.55 3.79 18.30
N ALA A 73 -1.55 4.88 17.53
CA ALA A 73 -2.08 6.17 17.97
C ALA A 73 -3.58 6.10 18.31
N LEU A 74 -4.37 5.38 17.50
CA LEU A 74 -5.79 5.18 17.72
C LEU A 74 -6.05 4.37 19.01
N ASN A 75 -5.26 3.33 19.27
CA ASN A 75 -5.29 2.56 20.53
C ASN A 75 -4.99 3.43 21.76
N ARG A 76 -4.18 4.48 21.60
CA ARG A 76 -3.90 5.47 22.65
C ARG A 76 -4.99 6.57 22.76
N GLY A 77 -6.14 6.39 22.12
CA GLY A 77 -7.28 7.30 22.20
C GLY A 77 -7.21 8.51 21.25
N LYS A 78 -6.21 8.60 20.36
CA LYS A 78 -6.07 9.73 19.44
C LYS A 78 -7.05 9.61 18.27
N ARG A 79 -8.17 10.35 18.35
CA ARG A 79 -9.25 10.32 17.35
C ARG A 79 -8.83 10.81 15.96
N TRP A 80 -7.85 11.72 15.85
CA TRP A 80 -7.32 12.21 14.56
C TRP A 80 -6.71 11.08 13.71
N ALA A 81 -6.22 10.01 14.34
CA ALA A 81 -5.61 8.89 13.63
C ALA A 81 -6.61 8.18 12.70
N ARG A 82 -7.92 8.29 12.95
CA ARG A 82 -8.95 7.74 12.04
C ARG A 82 -8.98 8.43 10.70
N VAL A 83 -8.87 9.76 10.70
CA VAL A 83 -8.87 10.55 9.46
C VAL A 83 -7.59 10.23 8.69
N LEU A 84 -6.45 10.14 9.37
CA LEU A 84 -5.20 9.76 8.74
C LEU A 84 -5.24 8.34 8.16
N LEU A 85 -5.81 7.38 8.89
CA LEU A 85 -6.02 6.02 8.39
C LEU A 85 -6.92 5.97 7.15
N ALA A 86 -7.98 6.79 7.11
CA ALA A 86 -8.82 6.89 5.92
C ALA A 86 -8.05 7.44 4.71
N LEU A 87 -7.20 8.46 4.92
CA LEU A 87 -6.33 8.99 3.87
C LEU A 87 -5.30 7.96 3.40
N LEU A 88 -4.70 7.22 4.34
CA LEU A 88 -3.73 6.15 4.04
C LEU A 88 -4.38 5.01 3.25
N ALA A 89 -5.59 4.59 3.59
CA ALA A 89 -6.34 3.60 2.82
C ALA A 89 -6.62 4.09 1.39
N GLY A 90 -6.98 5.36 1.21
CA GLY A 90 -7.12 5.96 -0.12
C GLY A 90 -5.79 5.93 -0.90
N GLY A 91 -4.69 6.28 -0.24
CA GLY A 91 -3.34 6.18 -0.81
C GLY A 91 -2.94 4.75 -1.19
N ALA A 92 -3.27 3.76 -0.36
CA ALA A 92 -3.02 2.35 -0.62
C ALA A 92 -3.78 1.87 -1.86
N VAL A 93 -5.04 2.27 -2.03
CA VAL A 93 -5.84 1.96 -3.24
C VAL A 93 -5.20 2.56 -4.48
N VAL A 94 -4.83 3.84 -4.46
CA VAL A 94 -4.17 4.50 -5.60
C VAL A 94 -2.85 3.80 -5.92
N HIS A 95 -2.06 3.48 -4.90
CA HIS A 95 -0.81 2.76 -5.05
C HIS A 95 -1.01 1.38 -5.67
N ALA A 96 -2.02 0.62 -5.22
CA ALA A 96 -2.37 -0.66 -5.81
C ALA A 96 -2.84 -0.54 -7.27
N MET A 97 -3.62 0.49 -7.61
CA MET A 97 -4.03 0.74 -9.00
C MET A 97 -2.83 1.04 -9.91
N ILE A 98 -1.90 1.89 -9.46
CA ILE A 98 -0.69 2.22 -10.21
C ILE A 98 0.19 0.98 -10.36
N ALA A 99 0.37 0.21 -9.28
CA ALA A 99 1.20 -0.98 -9.29
C ALA A 99 0.65 -2.05 -10.23
N VAL A 100 -0.65 -2.35 -10.16
CA VAL A 100 -1.30 -3.34 -11.05
C VAL A 100 -1.33 -2.86 -12.50
N GLY A 101 -1.46 -1.55 -12.74
CA GLY A 101 -1.45 -0.99 -14.09
C GLY A 101 -0.06 -0.96 -14.73
N GLY A 102 1.00 -0.84 -13.93
CA GLY A 102 2.39 -0.73 -14.41
C GLY A 102 3.24 -1.99 -14.33
N LEU A 103 2.79 -3.02 -13.60
CA LEU A 103 3.55 -4.26 -13.39
C LEU A 103 2.62 -5.48 -13.49
N ARG A 104 2.93 -6.42 -14.39
CA ARG A 104 2.23 -7.71 -14.49
C ARG A 104 2.87 -8.74 -13.55
N SER A 105 2.61 -8.61 -12.25
CA SER A 105 3.15 -9.55 -11.26
C SER A 105 2.06 -10.14 -10.36
N ALA A 106 2.10 -11.46 -10.17
CA ALA A 106 1.19 -12.17 -9.28
C ALA A 106 1.30 -11.70 -7.81
N TYR A 107 2.46 -11.15 -7.42
CA TYR A 107 2.71 -10.65 -6.07
C TYR A 107 1.93 -9.36 -5.76
N LEU A 108 1.46 -8.65 -6.79
CA LEU A 108 0.65 -7.44 -6.64
C LEU A 108 -0.80 -7.73 -6.25
N VAL A 109 -1.24 -8.99 -6.40
CA VAL A 109 -2.55 -9.44 -5.89
C VAL A 109 -2.63 -9.21 -4.38
N GLY A 110 -1.52 -9.42 -3.66
CA GLY A 110 -1.46 -9.14 -2.22
C GLY A 110 -1.65 -7.65 -1.89
N LEU A 111 -1.19 -6.74 -2.75
CA LEU A 111 -1.39 -5.29 -2.61
C LEU A 111 -2.87 -4.89 -2.81
N VAL A 112 -3.54 -5.51 -3.77
CA VAL A 112 -4.98 -5.33 -4.01
C VAL A 112 -5.79 -5.85 -2.83
N VAL A 113 -5.45 -7.03 -2.31
CA VAL A 113 -6.09 -7.61 -1.13
C VAL A 113 -5.87 -6.72 0.09
N ALA A 114 -4.65 -6.25 0.34
CA ALA A 114 -4.34 -5.33 1.44
C ALA A 114 -5.17 -4.04 1.34
N SER A 115 -5.28 -3.47 0.14
CA SER A 115 -6.09 -2.28 -0.12
C SER A 115 -7.58 -2.52 0.15
N GLY A 116 -8.12 -3.66 -0.27
CA GLY A 116 -9.50 -4.05 0.03
C GLY A 116 -9.76 -4.19 1.53
N ILE A 117 -8.82 -4.80 2.27
CA ILE A 117 -8.90 -4.92 3.73
C ILE A 117 -8.82 -3.54 4.41
N ALA A 118 -7.95 -2.64 3.93
CA ALA A 118 -7.84 -1.27 4.43
C ALA A 118 -9.15 -0.49 4.24
N VAL A 119 -9.77 -0.59 3.05
CA VAL A 119 -11.08 0.04 2.78
C VAL A 119 -12.17 -0.52 3.69
N LEU A 120 -12.23 -1.84 3.88
CA LEU A 120 -13.14 -2.46 4.85
C LEU A 120 -12.88 -1.97 6.27
N ALA A 121 -11.62 -1.82 6.66
CA ALA A 121 -11.23 -1.33 7.96
C ALA A 121 -11.67 0.13 8.17
N VAL A 122 -11.62 0.98 7.14
CA VAL A 122 -12.21 2.32 7.15
C VAL A 122 -13.71 2.22 7.39
N ILE A 123 -14.45 1.51 6.54
CA ILE A 123 -15.92 1.42 6.63
C ILE A 123 -16.35 0.97 8.03
N VAL A 124 -15.74 -0.09 8.55
CA VAL A 124 -16.02 -0.61 9.91
C VAL A 124 -15.67 0.43 10.99
N SER A 125 -14.58 1.19 10.84
CA SER A 125 -14.17 2.22 11.80
C SER A 125 -15.12 3.42 11.86
N PHE A 126 -15.94 3.63 10.83
CA PHE A 126 -16.95 4.69 10.76
C PHE A 126 -18.39 4.21 11.00
N GLN A 127 -18.62 2.91 11.21
CA GLN A 127 -19.95 2.41 11.52
C GLN A 127 -20.45 2.85 12.90
N PRO A 128 -21.77 3.12 13.06
CA PRO A 128 -22.35 3.59 14.32
C PRO A 128 -22.16 2.59 15.49
N ALA A 129 -22.13 1.29 15.23
CA ALA A 129 -21.82 0.26 16.24
C ALA A 129 -20.39 0.41 16.80
N ALA A 130 -19.44 0.90 15.99
CA ALA A 130 -18.09 1.21 16.43
C ALA A 130 -18.02 2.51 17.26
N ARG A 131 -19.11 3.28 17.43
CA ARG A 131 -19.13 4.41 18.38
C ARG A 131 -19.17 3.93 19.84
N VAL A 132 -19.77 2.77 20.11
CA VAL A 132 -19.88 2.20 21.48
C VAL A 132 -18.51 1.85 22.08
N TRP A 133 -17.54 1.51 21.23
CA TRP A 133 -16.16 1.25 21.66
C TRP A 133 -15.32 2.52 21.87
N PHE A 134 -15.84 3.71 21.55
CA PHE A 134 -15.06 4.97 21.50
C PHE A 134 -15.75 6.18 22.16
N GLY A 135 -17.03 6.07 22.51
CA GLY A 135 -17.59 6.80 23.64
C GLY A 135 -17.05 6.10 24.88
N GLY A 136 -16.12 6.73 25.59
CA GLY A 136 -15.70 6.22 26.89
C GLY A 136 -16.95 5.89 27.71
N GLY A 137 -16.92 4.77 28.43
CA GLY A 137 -18.04 4.33 29.23
C GLY A 137 -18.58 5.49 30.06
N GLU A 138 -19.74 6.01 29.67
CA GLU A 138 -20.66 6.61 30.62
C GLU A 138 -21.40 5.42 31.25
N LYS A 139 -20.75 4.84 32.27
CA LYS A 139 -21.38 4.24 33.43
C LYS A 139 -20.48 4.50 34.63
#